data_AF-A0A2G6EIY4-F1
#
_entry.id   AF-A0A2G6EIY4-F1
#
_cell.length_a   1.000
_cell.length_b   1.000
_cell.length_c   1.000
_cell.angle_alpha   90.00
_cell.angle_beta   90.00
_cell.angle_gamma   90.00
#
_symmetry.space_group_name_H-M   'P 1'
#
loop_
_entity.id
_entity.type
_entity.pdbx_description
1 polymer ?
#
loop_
_entity_poly.entity_id
_entity_poly.type
_entity_poly.pdbx_seq_one_letter_code
_entity_poly.pdbx_strand_id
1 'polypeptide(L)'
;MQVYATKPFSQETWDHVWRDEPVGNEVLVKLDTKNYPIVLTDKGTVTDEWLIVFRGGLQIDLYSRAMGHIMTADWLQDLHPENPAGGHYFWLDKRAFGPTDNPRWPAGSCVRFNTNGALLMPWIIRSVQPHTGKQLGRDGAALCLRGNTSELV
;
A
#
# COMPACT_ATOMS: atom_id res chain seq x y z
N MET A 1 13.76 -2.17 6.57
CA MET A 1 12.81 -1.19 6.04
C MET A 1 11.59 -1.96 5.64
N GLN A 2 10.44 -1.61 6.20
CA GLN A 2 9.26 -2.45 6.07
C GLN A 2 8.29 -1.83 5.09
N VAL A 3 7.81 -2.65 4.17
CA VAL A 3 6.67 -2.34 3.33
C VAL A 3 5.43 -2.93 3.99
N TYR A 4 4.37 -2.13 4.09
CA TYR A 4 3.11 -2.57 4.68
C TYR A 4 1.93 -1.83 4.05
N ALA A 5 0.77 -2.47 4.10
CA ALA A 5 -0.52 -1.86 3.80
C ALA A 5 -1.27 -1.61 5.10
N THR A 6 -2.03 -0.51 5.17
CA THR A 6 -2.97 -0.30 6.26
C THR A 6 -4.17 -1.22 6.10
N LYS A 7 -4.89 -1.46 7.21
CA LYS A 7 -6.13 -2.24 7.16
C LYS A 7 -7.15 -1.49 6.28
N PRO A 8 -7.70 -2.12 5.23
CA PRO A 8 -8.69 -1.47 4.40
C PRO A 8 -9.99 -1.23 5.16
N PHE A 9 -10.69 -0.17 4.78
CA PHE A 9 -12.05 0.10 5.23
C PHE A 9 -12.95 0.36 4.01
N SER A 10 -14.22 -0.01 4.15
CA SER A 10 -15.24 0.16 3.11
C SER A 10 -16.11 1.37 3.41
N GLN A 11 -16.62 2.05 2.39
CA GLN A 11 -17.59 3.15 2.52
C GLN A 11 -18.71 2.97 1.50
N GLU A 12 -19.91 3.43 1.85
CA GLU A 12 -21.08 3.34 0.95
C GLU A 12 -20.93 4.20 -0.30
N THR A 13 -20.29 5.37 -0.15
CA THR A 13 -19.99 6.29 -1.26
C THR A 13 -18.68 7.00 -1.00
N TRP A 14 -18.02 7.43 -2.08
CA TRP A 14 -16.83 8.27 -2.01
C TRP A 14 -17.21 9.73 -1.80
N ASP A 15 -16.65 10.37 -0.78
CA ASP A 15 -16.94 11.74 -0.37
C ASP A 15 -16.01 12.79 -1.00
N HIS A 16 -15.13 12.38 -1.92
CA HIS A 16 -14.08 13.20 -2.52
C HIS A 16 -13.02 13.73 -1.54
N VAL A 17 -12.92 13.17 -0.32
CA VAL A 17 -11.95 13.59 0.68
C VAL A 17 -11.03 12.44 1.10
N TRP A 18 -9.74 12.60 0.83
CA TRP A 18 -8.70 11.65 1.27
C TRP A 18 -8.46 11.74 2.78
N ARG A 19 -8.83 10.67 3.50
CA ARG A 19 -8.64 10.49 4.96
C ARG A 19 -8.30 9.05 5.34
N ASP A 20 -7.65 8.83 6.47
CA ASP A 20 -7.29 7.48 6.95
C ASP A 20 -8.38 6.81 7.80
N GLU A 21 -9.57 7.42 7.83
CA GLU A 21 -10.72 6.97 8.60
C GLU A 21 -11.97 6.88 7.70
N PRO A 22 -12.89 5.92 7.98
CA PRO A 22 -14.16 5.86 7.28
C PRO A 22 -14.98 7.13 7.56
N VAL A 23 -15.68 7.61 6.53
CA VAL A 23 -16.56 8.79 6.57
C VAL A 23 -17.90 8.33 6.04
N GLY A 24 -18.99 8.75 6.70
CA GLY A 24 -20.33 8.32 6.35
C GLY A 24 -20.63 6.88 6.79
N ASN A 25 -21.53 6.22 6.06
CA ASN A 25 -21.96 4.86 6.38
C ASN A 25 -20.93 3.84 5.88
N GLU A 26 -20.60 2.88 6.74
CA GLU A 26 -19.83 1.70 6.35
C GLU A 26 -20.74 0.69 5.63
N VAL A 27 -20.23 0.05 4.58
CA VAL A 27 -20.91 -1.10 3.95
C VAL A 27 -20.63 -2.35 4.78
N LEU A 28 -21.62 -3.23 4.90
CA LEU A 28 -21.45 -4.51 5.60
C LEU A 28 -20.40 -5.42 4.93
N VAL A 29 -20.15 -5.21 3.65
CA VAL A 29 -19.16 -5.95 2.86
C VAL A 29 -17.79 -5.33 3.08
N LYS A 30 -16.83 -6.19 3.44
CA LYS A 30 -15.45 -5.81 3.72
C LYS A 30 -14.52 -6.63 2.86
N LEU A 31 -13.40 -6.03 2.48
CA LEU A 31 -12.32 -6.73 1.79
C LEU A 31 -11.71 -7.78 2.75
N ASP A 32 -11.66 -9.04 2.33
CA ASP A 32 -11.11 -10.12 3.15
C ASP A 32 -9.58 -10.17 3.05
N THR A 33 -8.93 -9.14 3.60
CA THR A 33 -7.46 -9.08 3.67
C THR A 33 -6.86 -9.97 4.75
N LYS A 34 -7.69 -10.67 5.53
CA LYS A 34 -7.21 -11.61 6.54
C LYS A 34 -6.83 -12.94 5.87
N ASN A 35 -7.70 -13.46 5.01
CA ASN A 35 -7.42 -14.69 4.28
C ASN A 35 -6.65 -14.42 2.98
N TYR A 36 -6.85 -13.23 2.38
CA TYR A 36 -6.23 -12.83 1.11
C TYR A 36 -5.52 -11.48 1.27
N PRO A 37 -4.32 -11.46 1.89
CA PRO A 37 -3.61 -10.22 2.21
C PRO A 37 -3.22 -9.43 0.97
N ILE A 38 -3.13 -8.11 1.12
CA ILE A 38 -2.55 -7.23 0.10
C ILE A 38 -1.05 -7.51 0.05
N VAL A 39 -0.60 -8.11 -1.04
CA VAL A 39 0.82 -8.46 -1.23
C VAL A 39 1.56 -7.26 -1.79
N LEU A 40 2.64 -6.89 -1.12
CA LEU A 40 3.48 -5.77 -1.49
C LEU A 40 4.89 -6.27 -1.81
N THR A 41 5.56 -5.59 -2.73
CA THR A 41 6.94 -5.94 -3.10
C THR A 41 7.82 -4.70 -2.98
N ASP A 42 9.00 -4.85 -2.37
CA ASP A 42 9.91 -3.72 -2.10
C ASP A 42 10.29 -2.92 -3.36
N LYS A 43 10.32 -3.56 -4.53
CA LYS A 43 10.67 -2.91 -5.80
C LYS A 43 9.54 -2.08 -6.40
N GLY A 44 8.28 -2.48 -6.21
CA GLY A 44 7.12 -1.89 -6.89
C GLY A 44 6.26 -1.00 -6.00
N THR A 45 6.31 -1.18 -4.68
CA THR A 45 5.41 -0.47 -3.76
C THR A 45 5.85 0.96 -3.50
N VAL A 46 4.90 1.89 -3.68
CA VAL A 46 5.06 3.32 -3.43
C VAL A 46 4.24 3.71 -2.20
N THR A 47 4.66 4.77 -1.50
CA THR A 47 3.85 5.35 -0.45
C THR A 47 2.72 6.17 -1.07
N ASP A 48 1.48 5.68 -0.96
CA ASP A 48 0.32 6.31 -1.57
C ASP A 48 -0.98 5.88 -0.87
N GLU A 49 -2.05 6.60 -1.16
CA GLU A 49 -3.42 6.29 -0.73
C GLU A 49 -4.22 5.79 -1.93
N TRP A 50 -4.86 4.64 -1.76
CA TRP A 50 -5.58 3.95 -2.81
C TRP A 50 -7.08 3.98 -2.55
N LEU A 51 -7.83 4.11 -3.64
CA LEU A 51 -9.28 4.09 -3.66
C LEU A 51 -9.74 3.13 -4.75
N ILE A 52 -10.47 2.09 -4.36
CA ILE A 52 -11.18 1.20 -5.28
C ILE A 52 -12.65 1.61 -5.28
N VAL A 53 -13.20 1.98 -6.44
CA VAL A 53 -14.62 2.34 -6.60
C VAL A 53 -15.34 1.28 -7.41
N PHE A 54 -16.44 0.75 -6.89
CA PHE A 54 -17.27 -0.22 -7.59
C PHE A 54 -18.25 0.51 -8.51
N ARG A 55 -18.11 0.37 -9.82
CA ARG A 55 -19.02 1.02 -10.80
C ARG A 55 -20.39 0.35 -10.91
N GLY A 56 -20.51 -0.86 -10.36
CA GLY A 56 -21.67 -1.73 -10.52
C GLY A 56 -21.38 -2.89 -11.48
N GLY A 57 -22.09 -4.00 -11.29
CA GLY A 57 -21.79 -5.25 -11.98
C GLY A 57 -20.42 -5.80 -11.59
N LEU A 58 -19.55 -5.97 -12.58
CA LEU A 58 -18.22 -6.57 -12.40
C LEU A 58 -17.06 -5.57 -12.39
N GLN A 59 -17.33 -4.29 -12.68
CA GLN A 59 -16.28 -3.31 -12.90
C GLN A 59 -15.89 -2.55 -11.63
N ILE A 60 -14.58 -2.39 -11.47
CA ILE A 60 -13.95 -1.55 -10.46
C ILE A 60 -13.01 -0.56 -11.11
N ASP A 61 -12.90 0.62 -10.51
CA ASP A 61 -11.83 1.58 -10.82
C ASP A 61 -10.86 1.67 -9.67
N LEU A 62 -9.58 1.74 -10.01
CA LEU A 62 -8.51 2.04 -9.08
C LEU A 62 -8.03 3.47 -9.27
N TYR A 63 -8.04 4.22 -8.18
CA TYR A 63 -7.48 5.56 -8.09
C TYR A 63 -6.35 5.59 -7.06
N SER A 64 -5.34 6.38 -7.37
CA SER A 64 -4.28 6.80 -6.45
C SER A 64 -4.49 8.28 -6.12
N ARG A 65 -4.19 8.69 -4.89
CA ARG A 65 -4.24 10.10 -4.50
C ARG A 65 -3.24 10.93 -5.29
N ALA A 66 -2.03 10.41 -5.53
CA ALA A 66 -0.97 11.12 -6.23
C ALA A 66 -1.15 11.13 -7.76
N MET A 67 -1.68 10.04 -8.34
CA MET A 67 -1.67 9.80 -9.78
C MET A 67 -3.05 9.85 -10.42
N GLY A 68 -4.12 9.84 -9.63
CA GLY A 68 -5.49 9.81 -10.14
C GLY A 68 -5.87 8.41 -10.63
N HIS A 69 -6.57 8.33 -11.75
CA HIS A 69 -7.07 7.06 -12.29
C HIS A 69 -5.91 6.20 -12.81
N ILE A 70 -5.76 5.00 -12.26
CA ILE A 70 -4.70 4.05 -12.62
C ILE A 70 -5.23 3.04 -13.63
N MET A 71 -6.35 2.40 -13.33
CA MET A 71 -6.96 1.40 -14.19
C MET A 71 -8.43 1.15 -13.86
N THR A 72 -9.16 0.67 -14.86
CA THR A 72 -10.43 -0.02 -14.68
C THR A 72 -10.17 -1.52 -14.82
N ALA A 73 -10.67 -2.31 -13.88
CA ALA A 73 -10.50 -3.76 -13.83
C ALA A 73 -11.83 -4.47 -13.54
N ASP A 74 -11.80 -5.80 -13.61
CA ASP A 74 -12.91 -6.66 -13.22
C ASP A 74 -12.58 -7.32 -11.86
N TRP A 75 -13.48 -7.25 -10.88
CA TRP A 75 -13.22 -7.82 -9.56
C TRP A 75 -13.18 -9.36 -9.52
N LEU A 76 -13.54 -10.03 -10.62
CA LEU A 76 -13.34 -11.47 -10.84
C LEU A 76 -11.91 -11.82 -11.27
N GLN A 77 -11.03 -10.83 -11.45
CA GLN A 77 -9.61 -11.01 -11.77
C GLN A 77 -8.74 -10.41 -10.66
N ASP A 78 -7.49 -10.88 -10.58
CA ASP A 78 -6.54 -10.35 -9.60
C ASP A 78 -6.22 -8.89 -9.93
N LEU A 79 -6.19 -8.03 -8.91
CA LEU A 79 -5.91 -6.62 -9.06
C LEU A 79 -4.42 -6.37 -8.81
N HIS A 80 -3.68 -6.12 -9.89
CA HIS A 80 -2.21 -5.95 -9.84
C HIS A 80 -1.72 -4.78 -10.71
N PRO A 81 -1.99 -3.52 -10.31
CA PRO A 81 -1.62 -2.36 -11.09
C PRO A 81 -0.11 -2.26 -11.35
N GLU A 82 0.26 -2.18 -12.63
CA GLU A 82 1.66 -2.09 -13.07
C GLU A 82 2.28 -0.75 -12.70
N ASN A 83 3.51 -0.80 -12.18
CA ASN A 83 4.29 0.38 -11.89
C ASN A 83 5.25 0.66 -13.08
N PRO A 84 5.28 1.89 -13.64
CA PRO A 84 6.21 2.27 -14.70
C PRO A 84 7.70 2.09 -14.34
N ALA A 85 8.05 2.12 -13.05
CA ALA A 85 9.40 1.84 -12.56
C ALA A 85 9.76 0.33 -12.56
N GLY A 86 8.80 -0.53 -12.88
CA GLY A 86 8.90 -1.99 -12.88
C GLY A 86 8.15 -2.64 -11.70
N GLY A 87 7.55 -3.81 -11.96
CA GLY A 87 6.75 -4.54 -10.97
C GLY A 87 5.32 -4.01 -10.84
N HIS A 88 4.68 -4.29 -9.70
CA HIS A 88 3.32 -3.87 -9.38
C HIS A 88 3.30 -3.01 -8.11
N TYR A 89 2.41 -2.02 -8.02
CA TYR A 89 2.26 -1.23 -6.81
C TYR A 89 1.85 -2.07 -5.61
N PHE A 90 0.86 -2.95 -5.84
CA PHE A 90 0.39 -3.98 -4.92
C PHE A 90 -0.25 -5.11 -5.74
N TRP A 91 -0.47 -6.25 -5.09
CA TRP A 91 -1.20 -7.37 -5.65
C TRP A 91 -2.32 -7.77 -4.68
N LEU A 92 -3.53 -7.94 -5.21
CA LEU A 92 -4.71 -8.30 -4.45
C LEU A 92 -5.44 -9.46 -5.17
N ASP A 93 -5.58 -10.59 -4.48
CA ASP A 93 -6.31 -11.76 -4.99
C ASP A 93 -7.77 -11.40 -5.20
N LYS A 94 -8.35 -11.81 -6.33
CA LYS A 94 -9.79 -11.64 -6.60
C LYS A 94 -10.70 -12.15 -5.48
N ARG A 95 -10.29 -13.20 -4.77
CA ARG A 95 -11.05 -13.80 -3.66
C ARG A 95 -11.18 -12.87 -2.47
N ALA A 96 -10.31 -11.86 -2.35
CA ALA A 96 -10.41 -10.82 -1.32
C ALA A 96 -11.69 -10.00 -1.45
N PHE A 97 -12.26 -9.90 -2.66
CA PHE A 97 -13.54 -9.22 -2.90
C PHE A 97 -14.76 -10.03 -2.47
N GLY A 98 -14.56 -11.28 -2.04
CA GLY A 98 -15.61 -12.19 -1.62
C GLY A 98 -15.97 -13.23 -2.69
N PRO A 99 -17.09 -13.96 -2.52
CA PRO A 99 -17.48 -15.03 -3.42
C PRO A 99 -17.78 -14.51 -4.84
N THR A 100 -17.12 -15.12 -5.83
CA THR A 100 -17.25 -14.83 -7.28
C THR A 100 -18.67 -14.98 -7.80
N ASP A 101 -19.47 -15.84 -7.15
CA ASP A 101 -20.74 -16.35 -7.68
C ASP A 101 -21.93 -15.40 -7.44
N ASN A 102 -21.78 -14.43 -6.52
CA ASN A 102 -22.83 -13.46 -6.21
C ASN A 102 -22.21 -12.09 -5.85
N PRO A 103 -22.34 -11.07 -6.72
CA PRO A 103 -21.77 -9.75 -6.47
C PRO A 103 -22.33 -9.17 -5.16
N ARG A 104 -21.45 -8.89 -4.20
CA ARG A 104 -21.86 -8.33 -2.90
C ARG A 104 -21.64 -6.83 -2.78
N TRP A 105 -20.91 -6.23 -3.71
CA TRP A 105 -20.55 -4.82 -3.67
C TRP A 105 -21.64 -3.93 -4.28
N PRO A 106 -22.25 -3.02 -3.50
CA PRO A 106 -23.16 -2.03 -4.04
C PRO A 106 -22.47 -1.12 -5.05
N ALA A 107 -23.18 -0.70 -6.10
CA ALA A 107 -22.66 0.29 -7.03
C ALA A 107 -22.40 1.62 -6.30
N GLY A 108 -21.26 2.25 -6.56
CA GLY A 108 -20.82 3.48 -5.89
C GLY A 108 -20.08 3.25 -4.56
N SER A 109 -20.13 2.03 -4.01
CA SER A 109 -19.32 1.69 -2.83
C SER A 109 -17.84 1.78 -3.15
N CYS A 110 -17.04 1.99 -2.11
CA CYS A 110 -15.60 2.08 -2.27
C CYS A 110 -14.83 1.46 -1.12
N VAL A 111 -13.58 1.08 -1.41
CA VAL A 111 -12.62 0.55 -0.44
C VAL A 111 -11.37 1.40 -0.46
N ARG A 112 -10.87 1.75 0.72
CA ARG A 112 -9.67 2.59 0.88
C ARG A 112 -8.65 1.92 1.77
N PHE A 113 -7.39 2.10 1.38
CA PHE A 113 -6.22 1.64 2.13
C PHE A 113 -5.00 2.42 1.66
N ASN A 114 -3.96 2.39 2.47
CA ASN A 114 -2.71 3.08 2.19
C ASN A 114 -1.60 2.06 2.08
N THR A 115 -0.64 2.32 1.21
CA THR A 115 0.61 1.57 1.16
C THR A 115 1.75 2.46 1.65
N ASN A 116 2.70 1.85 2.34
CA ASN A 116 3.94 2.49 2.74
C ASN A 116 5.09 1.79 2.04
N GLY A 117 5.76 2.49 1.12
CA GLY A 117 6.88 1.96 0.35
C GLY A 117 8.21 2.02 1.12
N ALA A 118 9.17 1.22 0.66
CA ALA A 118 10.53 1.15 1.20
C ALA A 118 11.46 2.26 0.64
N LEU A 119 10.91 3.38 0.16
CA LEU A 119 11.69 4.38 -0.59
C LEU A 119 12.33 5.48 0.27
N LEU A 120 12.05 5.53 1.57
CA LEU A 120 12.74 6.40 2.53
C LEU A 120 14.22 6.01 2.73
N MET A 121 15.10 6.46 1.84
CA MET A 121 16.55 6.34 2.03
C MET A 121 16.96 6.99 3.37
N PRO A 122 17.54 6.24 4.34
CA PRO A 122 18.08 6.87 5.53
C PRO A 122 19.33 7.68 5.14
N TRP A 123 19.32 8.97 5.44
CA TRP A 123 20.48 9.82 5.25
C TRP A 123 21.37 9.74 6.49
N ILE A 124 22.65 9.38 6.30
CA ILE A 124 23.62 9.28 7.39
C ILE A 124 24.62 10.42 7.23
N ILE A 125 24.66 11.31 8.21
CA ILE A 125 25.63 12.40 8.28
C ILE A 125 26.61 12.09 9.40
N ARG A 126 27.91 12.18 9.08
CA ARG A 126 28.99 12.06 10.05
C ARG A 126 29.62 13.42 10.27
N SER A 127 29.66 13.87 11.52
CA SER A 127 30.47 14.99 11.95
C SER A 127 31.68 14.49 12.73
N VAL A 128 32.86 15.07 12.49
CA VAL A 128 34.09 14.77 13.22
C VAL A 128 34.53 16.03 13.95
N GLN A 129 34.84 15.90 15.24
CA GLN A 129 35.35 17.01 16.03
C GLN A 129 36.78 17.36 15.58
N PRO A 130 37.09 18.63 15.27
CA PRO A 130 38.45 19.03 14.97
C PRO A 130 39.32 18.92 16.23
N HIS A 131 40.48 18.28 16.10
CA HIS A 131 41.46 18.14 17.18
C HIS A 131 42.85 18.55 16.69
N THR A 132 43.64 19.13 17.59
CA THR A 132 44.96 19.73 17.30
C THR A 132 46.09 18.70 17.19
N GLY A 133 45.86 17.47 17.66
CA GLY A 133 46.80 16.35 17.56
C GLY A 133 46.85 15.73 16.16
N LYS A 134 48.04 15.37 15.70
CA LYS A 134 48.26 14.70 14.41
C LYS A 134 47.57 13.34 14.42
N GLN A 135 46.65 13.09 13.49
CA GLN A 135 45.95 11.82 13.38
C GLN A 135 46.90 10.74 12.82
N LEU A 136 47.24 9.74 13.62
CA LEU A 136 48.22 8.69 13.27
C LEU A 136 47.58 7.37 12.77
N GLY A 137 46.24 7.30 12.72
CA GLY A 137 45.50 6.08 12.39
C GLY A 137 44.32 6.29 11.43
N ARG A 138 43.85 5.19 10.82
CA ARG A 138 42.61 5.18 10.02
C ARG A 138 41.40 5.33 10.92
N ASP A 139 40.53 6.24 10.51
CA ASP A 139 39.24 6.49 11.13
C ASP A 139 38.14 5.80 10.29
N GLY A 140 37.09 5.30 10.94
CA GLY A 140 36.06 4.50 10.29
C GLY A 140 34.75 4.49 11.07
N ALA A 141 33.66 4.28 10.35
CA ALA A 141 32.34 4.03 10.92
C ALA A 141 31.79 2.74 10.32
N ALA A 142 31.13 1.93 11.14
CA ALA A 142 30.44 0.72 10.70
C ALA A 142 28.94 0.89 10.97
N LEU A 143 28.13 0.82 9.92
CA LEU A 143 26.68 0.73 10.03
C LEU A 143 26.27 -0.73 9.86
N CYS A 144 25.42 -1.22 10.76
CA CYS A 144 24.81 -2.53 10.62
C CYS A 144 23.28 -2.38 10.59
N LEU A 145 22.66 -2.79 9.48
CA LEU A 145 21.22 -2.93 9.40
C LEU A 145 20.85 -4.35 9.86
N ARG A 146 19.97 -4.44 10.85
CA ARG A 146 19.40 -5.69 11.35
C ARG A 146 17.89 -5.62 11.17
N GLY A 147 17.30 -6.65 10.59
CA GLY A 147 15.84 -6.79 10.45
C GLY A 147 15.39 -8.12 11.02
N ASN A 148 14.21 -8.15 11.64
CA ASN A 148 13.49 -9.37 11.96
C ASN A 148 12.25 -9.47 11.06
N THR A 149 11.90 -10.69 10.64
CA THR A 149 10.58 -10.97 10.08
C THR A 149 9.79 -11.64 11.20
N SER A 150 9.02 -10.85 11.97
CA SER A 150 7.98 -11.45 12.80
C SER A 150 6.74 -11.58 11.92
N GLU A 151 6.54 -12.78 11.35
CA GLU A 151 5.22 -13.14 10.84
C GLU A 151 4.29 -13.17 12.06
N LEU A 152 3.25 -12.34 12.04
CA LEU A 152 2.16 -12.40 13.00
C LEU A 152 1.39 -13.69 12.72
N VAL A 153 1.61 -14.69 13.56
CA VAL A 153 0.83 -15.94 13.64
C VAL A 153 -0.61 -15.63 14.02
#